data_AF-A0A5C9AFB3-F1
#
_entry.id   AF-A0A5C9AFB3-F1
#
_cell.length_a   1.000
_cell.length_b   1.000
_cell.length_c   1.000
_cell.angle_alpha   90.00
_cell.angle_beta   90.00
_cell.angle_gamma   90.00
#
_symmetry.space_group_name_H-M   'P 1'
#
loop_
_entity.id
_entity.type
_entity.pdbx_description
1 polymer ?
#
loop_
_entity_poly.entity_id
_entity_poly.type
_entity_poly.pdbx_seq_one_letter_code
_entity_poly.pdbx_strand_id
1 'polypeptide(L)'
;MKFLPYIFLLCCALWSTMSFADEDYIEYRGISSNNRVTLDPLRLSNKELRWLASKKNLVIAVHKSQTATLLHTDSQQRVRGINADYLNLLKRALNIKLTLREYADHQKAMDALEEGEVDIVLSHLVASPPLNDDIAATKPLIITFPALVTTLHDSMRPLTSPKPVNIARVANYPPDEVIHQSFPKAT
;
A
#
# COMPACT_ATOMS: atom_id res chain seq x y z
N MET A 1 23.60 -52.42 17.11
CA MET A 1 23.78 -50.97 16.88
C MET A 1 23.49 -50.61 15.41
N LYS A 2 22.23 -50.71 14.94
CA LYS A 2 21.84 -50.43 13.53
C LYS A 2 20.63 -49.47 13.39
N PHE A 3 20.26 -48.75 14.45
CA PHE A 3 19.08 -47.86 14.45
C PHE A 3 19.38 -46.40 14.10
N LEU A 4 20.65 -45.99 14.13
CA LEU A 4 21.06 -44.60 13.87
C LEU A 4 20.80 -44.09 12.43
N PRO A 5 20.95 -44.88 11.34
CA PRO A 5 20.71 -44.36 9.99
C PRO A 5 19.22 -44.18 9.66
N TYR A 6 18.33 -44.94 10.33
CA TYR A 6 16.89 -44.84 10.12
C TYR A 6 16.27 -43.60 10.78
N ILE A 7 16.81 -43.16 11.92
CA ILE A 7 16.38 -41.93 12.60
C ILE A 7 16.74 -40.70 11.76
N PHE A 8 17.92 -40.71 11.12
CA PHE A 8 18.35 -39.61 10.25
C PHE A 8 17.51 -39.52 8.98
N LEU A 9 17.17 -40.66 8.36
CA LEU A 9 16.26 -40.72 7.21
C LEU A 9 14.83 -40.28 7.55
N LEU A 10 14.34 -40.63 8.76
CA LEU A 10 13.02 -40.19 9.24
C LEU A 10 12.98 -38.66 9.48
N CYS A 11 14.04 -38.07 10.03
CA CYS A 11 14.14 -36.62 10.23
C CYS A 11 14.22 -35.85 8.90
N CYS A 12 14.97 -36.36 7.91
CA CYS A 12 14.98 -35.75 6.59
C CYS A 12 13.64 -35.87 5.86
N ALA A 13 12.91 -36.98 6.02
CA ALA A 13 11.57 -37.15 5.44
C ALA A 13 10.51 -36.24 6.09
N LEU A 14 10.64 -35.96 7.40
CA LEU A 14 9.76 -35.05 8.15
C LEU A 14 10.05 -33.56 7.88
N TRP A 15 11.28 -33.20 7.47
CA TRP A 15 11.58 -31.82 7.01
C TRP A 15 11.15 -31.53 5.58
N SER A 16 11.05 -32.55 4.72
CA SER A 16 10.61 -32.38 3.33
C SER A 16 9.13 -32.00 3.18
N THR A 17 8.31 -32.19 4.22
CA THR A 17 6.87 -31.88 4.17
C THR A 17 6.53 -30.48 4.66
N MET A 18 7.48 -29.74 5.25
CA MET A 18 7.30 -28.33 5.57
C MET A 18 7.70 -27.45 4.37
N SER A 19 7.05 -27.69 3.23
CA SER A 19 7.05 -26.71 2.15
C SER A 19 5.89 -25.75 2.43
N PHE A 20 6.12 -24.71 3.23
CA PHE A 20 5.24 -23.54 3.25
C PHE A 20 5.45 -22.79 1.93
N ALA A 21 4.73 -23.22 0.90
CA ALA A 21 4.52 -22.42 -0.29
C ALA A 21 3.07 -21.94 -0.24
N ASP A 22 2.84 -20.89 0.54
CA ASP A 22 1.60 -20.12 0.51
C ASP A 22 1.96 -18.73 -0.01
N GLU A 23 2.42 -18.66 -1.26
CA GLU A 23 2.78 -17.37 -1.87
C GLU A 23 1.49 -16.70 -2.38
N ASP A 24 0.74 -16.15 -1.43
CA ASP A 24 -0.51 -15.38 -1.62
C ASP A 24 -0.26 -13.97 -2.19
N TYR A 25 0.98 -13.68 -2.62
CA TYR A 25 1.39 -12.37 -3.13
C TYR A 25 2.18 -12.43 -4.43
N ILE A 26 2.16 -11.33 -5.19
CA ILE A 26 3.03 -11.13 -6.36
C ILE A 26 4.19 -10.21 -5.97
N GLU A 27 5.44 -10.66 -6.17
CA GLU A 27 6.62 -9.84 -5.94
C GLU A 27 6.98 -8.98 -7.15
N TYR A 28 7.10 -7.66 -6.95
CA TYR A 28 7.65 -6.74 -7.94
C TYR A 28 9.01 -6.22 -7.52
N ARG A 29 10.00 -6.39 -8.39
CA ARG A 29 11.38 -5.92 -8.19
C ARG A 29 11.73 -4.65 -8.99
N GLY A 30 10.85 -4.25 -9.92
CA GLY A 30 11.03 -3.11 -10.81
C GLY A 30 10.04 -1.99 -10.55
N ILE A 31 10.51 -0.90 -9.94
CA ILE A 31 9.79 0.38 -9.86
C ILE A 31 10.31 1.25 -11.00
N SER A 32 9.43 1.70 -11.90
CA SER A 32 9.81 2.55 -13.03
C SER A 32 9.39 3.99 -12.76
N SER A 33 10.35 4.90 -12.70
CA SER A 33 10.10 6.34 -12.57
C SER A 33 11.02 7.11 -13.52
N ASN A 34 10.46 8.10 -14.21
CA ASN A 34 11.21 8.98 -15.13
C ASN A 34 11.64 10.31 -14.46
N ASN A 35 11.40 10.46 -13.15
CA ASN A 35 11.59 11.74 -12.47
C ASN A 35 13.05 11.99 -12.09
N ARG A 36 13.58 13.14 -12.52
CA ARG A 36 14.90 13.65 -12.15
C ARG A 36 14.76 14.66 -11.01
N VAL A 37 14.49 14.15 -9.82
CA VAL A 37 14.44 14.95 -8.60
C VAL A 37 15.79 14.89 -7.89
N THR A 38 16.38 16.05 -7.60
CA THR A 38 17.50 16.19 -6.68
C THR A 38 16.95 16.12 -5.26
N LEU A 39 17.50 15.20 -4.47
CA LEU A 39 17.08 15.01 -3.08
C LEU A 39 18.10 15.67 -2.16
N ASP A 40 17.60 16.41 -1.18
CA ASP A 40 18.45 16.87 -0.09
C ASP A 40 18.91 15.68 0.76
N PRO A 41 20.14 15.71 1.32
CA PRO A 41 20.62 14.64 2.19
C PRO A 41 19.72 14.49 3.42
N LEU A 42 19.19 13.28 3.63
CA LEU A 42 18.48 12.93 4.85
C LEU A 42 19.45 12.90 6.04
N ARG A 43 19.12 13.65 7.09
CA ARG A 43 19.86 13.62 8.35
C ARG A 43 19.29 12.51 9.23
N LEU A 44 19.95 11.37 9.21
CA LEU A 44 19.63 10.21 10.04
C LEU A 44 20.57 10.13 11.25
N SER A 45 20.04 9.69 12.37
CA SER A 45 20.82 9.38 13.57
C SER A 45 21.72 8.15 13.35
N ASN A 46 22.75 8.02 14.19
CA ASN A 46 23.62 6.83 14.18
C ASN A 46 22.87 5.52 14.47
N LYS A 47 21.72 5.58 15.16
CA LYS A 47 20.87 4.41 15.40
C LYS A 47 20.15 3.99 14.11
N GLU A 48 19.55 4.95 13.41
CA GLU A 48 18.83 4.70 12.14
C GLU A 48 19.78 4.24 11.03
N LEU A 49 20.97 4.82 10.92
CA LEU A 49 21.98 4.40 9.94
C LEU A 49 22.42 2.95 10.15
N ARG A 50 22.66 2.55 11.42
CA ARG A 50 23.00 1.16 11.74
C ARG A 50 21.84 0.21 11.46
N TRP A 51 20.62 0.62 11.77
CA TRP A 51 19.42 -0.16 11.46
C TRP A 51 19.28 -0.37 9.94
N LEU A 52 19.36 0.69 9.13
CA LEU A 52 19.28 0.60 7.67
C LEU A 52 20.36 -0.31 7.08
N ALA A 53 21.60 -0.20 7.56
CA ALA A 53 22.70 -1.05 7.12
C ALA A 53 22.45 -2.54 7.41
N SER A 54 21.75 -2.85 8.50
CA SER A 54 21.35 -4.22 8.85
C SER A 54 20.14 -4.71 8.04
N LYS A 55 19.15 -3.84 7.80
CA LYS A 55 17.88 -4.20 7.14
C LYS A 55 18.05 -4.58 5.67
N LYS A 56 18.89 -3.85 4.92
CA LYS A 56 19.27 -4.08 3.50
C LYS A 56 18.14 -4.04 2.45
N ASN A 57 16.94 -4.46 2.79
CA ASN A 57 15.76 -4.49 1.93
C ASN A 57 14.53 -4.11 2.74
N LEU A 58 13.73 -3.17 2.26
CA LEU A 58 12.39 -2.93 2.80
C LEU A 58 11.36 -3.65 1.94
N VAL A 59 10.49 -4.42 2.58
CA VAL A 59 9.39 -5.11 1.92
C VAL A 59 8.12 -4.30 2.12
N ILE A 60 7.46 -3.92 1.02
CA ILE A 60 6.32 -3.03 1.03
C ILE A 60 5.11 -3.80 0.51
N ALA A 61 4.08 -3.94 1.34
CA ALA A 61 2.81 -4.50 0.91
C ALA A 61 1.98 -3.45 0.15
N VAL A 62 1.39 -3.92 -0.94
CA VAL A 62 0.38 -3.23 -1.74
C VAL A 62 -0.80 -4.20 -1.92
N HIS A 63 -1.96 -3.71 -2.32
CA HIS A 63 -3.14 -4.57 -2.50
C HIS A 63 -3.89 -4.21 -3.79
N LYS A 64 -4.54 -5.20 -4.39
CA LYS A 64 -5.21 -5.07 -5.71
C LYS A 64 -6.30 -4.00 -5.77
N SER A 65 -6.93 -3.69 -4.63
CA SER A 65 -7.99 -2.68 -4.54
C SER A 65 -7.48 -1.23 -4.63
N GLN A 66 -6.17 -1.01 -4.82
CA GLN A 66 -5.61 0.32 -5.01
C GLN A 66 -5.97 0.89 -6.39
N THR A 67 -6.30 2.18 -6.46
CA THR A 67 -6.68 2.82 -7.73
C THR A 67 -5.49 2.85 -8.68
N ALA A 68 -5.71 2.52 -9.97
CA ALA A 68 -4.65 2.43 -10.98
C ALA A 68 -3.79 3.70 -11.12
N THR A 69 -4.32 4.88 -10.81
CA THR A 69 -3.56 6.15 -10.81
C THR A 69 -2.45 6.18 -9.74
N LEU A 70 -2.67 5.50 -8.61
CA LEU A 70 -1.74 5.48 -7.48
C LEU A 70 -0.66 4.43 -7.69
N LEU A 71 -1.08 3.24 -8.09
CA LEU A 71 -0.19 2.12 -8.37
C LEU A 71 -0.84 1.21 -9.42
N HIS A 72 -0.12 0.92 -10.48
CA HIS A 72 -0.49 -0.12 -11.44
C HIS A 72 0.77 -0.75 -12.03
N THR A 73 0.60 -1.95 -12.57
CA THR A 73 1.65 -2.68 -13.26
C THR A 73 1.48 -2.52 -14.77
N ASP A 74 2.53 -2.09 -15.47
CA ASP A 74 2.50 -1.99 -16.94
C ASP A 74 2.66 -3.36 -17.62
N SER A 75 2.52 -3.40 -18.94
CA SER A 75 2.66 -4.65 -19.73
C SER A 75 4.05 -5.31 -19.61
N GLN A 76 5.04 -4.60 -19.07
CA GLN A 76 6.40 -5.08 -18.82
C GLN A 76 6.63 -5.45 -17.35
N GLN A 77 5.55 -5.62 -16.57
CA GLN A 77 5.59 -5.96 -15.14
C GLN A 77 6.32 -4.91 -14.28
N ARG A 78 6.34 -3.65 -14.73
CA ARG A 78 6.91 -2.56 -13.94
C ARG A 78 5.81 -1.80 -13.22
N VAL A 79 6.07 -1.52 -11.95
CA VAL A 79 5.16 -0.75 -11.12
C VAL A 79 5.31 0.74 -11.45
N ARG A 80 4.17 1.40 -11.68
CA ARG A 80 4.03 2.81 -12.08
C ARG A 80 2.92 3.49 -11.27
N GLY A 81 2.90 4.82 -11.28
CA GLY A 81 1.92 5.66 -10.58
C GLY A 81 2.57 6.56 -9.53
N ILE A 82 1.76 7.38 -8.86
CA ILE A 82 2.24 8.36 -7.86
C ILE A 82 3.00 7.66 -6.73
N ASN A 83 2.49 6.52 -6.24
CA ASN A 83 3.14 5.76 -5.19
C ASN A 83 4.46 5.14 -5.67
N ALA A 84 4.52 4.67 -6.93
CA ALA A 84 5.75 4.14 -7.51
C ALA A 84 6.85 5.21 -7.58
N ASP A 85 6.51 6.43 -8.00
CA ASP A 85 7.44 7.56 -8.02
C ASP A 85 7.93 7.89 -6.61
N TYR A 86 7.03 7.95 -5.62
CA TYR A 86 7.40 8.20 -4.23
C TYR A 86 8.33 7.10 -3.67
N LEU A 87 8.00 5.83 -3.90
CA LEU A 87 8.84 4.72 -3.47
C LEU A 87 10.22 4.76 -4.14
N ASN A 88 10.32 5.19 -5.39
CA ASN A 88 11.62 5.39 -6.03
C ASN A 88 12.42 6.53 -5.37
N LEU A 89 11.76 7.60 -4.95
CA LEU A 89 12.42 8.66 -4.16
C LEU A 89 12.88 8.13 -2.80
N LEU A 90 12.03 7.38 -2.08
CA LEU A 90 12.36 6.75 -0.80
C LEU A 90 13.58 5.83 -0.92
N LYS A 91 13.58 4.95 -1.94
CA LYS A 91 14.69 4.06 -2.29
C LYS A 91 16.01 4.83 -2.44
N ARG A 92 15.98 5.92 -3.20
CA ARG A 92 17.16 6.77 -3.47
C ARG A 92 17.60 7.53 -2.22
N ALA A 93 16.66 8.07 -1.46
CA ALA A 93 16.94 8.88 -0.28
C ALA A 93 17.58 8.05 0.84
N LEU A 94 17.11 6.81 1.04
CA LEU A 94 17.62 5.89 2.06
C LEU A 94 18.75 4.99 1.56
N ASN A 95 19.02 4.98 0.26
CA ASN A 95 19.97 4.07 -0.39
C ASN A 95 19.79 2.59 0.00
N ILE A 96 18.53 2.12 -0.04
CA ILE A 96 18.13 0.76 0.35
C ILE A 96 17.40 0.07 -0.80
N LYS A 97 17.39 -1.27 -0.83
CA LYS A 97 16.55 -2.02 -1.77
C LYS A 97 15.08 -1.96 -1.31
N LEU A 98 14.16 -1.93 -2.27
CA LEU A 98 12.74 -2.05 -2.03
C LEU A 98 12.22 -3.26 -2.81
N THR A 99 11.39 -4.07 -2.14
CA THR A 99 10.59 -5.14 -2.73
C THR A 99 9.13 -4.80 -2.52
N LEU A 100 8.30 -4.86 -3.57
CA LEU A 100 6.85 -4.74 -3.41
C LEU A 100 6.23 -6.14 -3.42
N ARG A 101 5.28 -6.38 -2.52
CA ARG A 101 4.43 -7.57 -2.49
C ARG A 101 2.98 -7.17 -2.63
N GLU A 102 2.32 -7.63 -3.68
CA GLU A 102 0.90 -7.36 -3.90
C GLU A 102 0.05 -8.48 -3.30
N TYR A 103 -0.83 -8.10 -2.36
CA TYR A 103 -1.80 -8.97 -1.71
C TYR A 103 -3.20 -8.82 -2.32
N ALA A 104 -4.07 -9.79 -2.05
CA ALA A 104 -5.43 -9.81 -2.57
C ALA A 104 -6.27 -8.59 -2.13
N ASP A 105 -6.15 -8.18 -0.87
CA ASP A 105 -6.90 -7.08 -0.28
C ASP A 105 -6.09 -6.37 0.83
N HIS A 106 -6.68 -5.30 1.38
CA HIS A 106 -6.05 -4.49 2.42
C HIS A 106 -5.86 -5.27 3.73
N GLN A 107 -6.81 -6.14 4.10
CA GLN A 107 -6.73 -6.89 5.36
C GLN A 107 -5.54 -7.85 5.32
N LYS A 108 -5.36 -8.60 4.22
CA LYS A 108 -4.20 -9.48 4.03
C LYS A 108 -2.86 -8.74 4.07
N ALA A 109 -2.80 -7.53 3.52
CA ALA A 109 -1.61 -6.69 3.61
C ALA A 109 -1.31 -6.24 5.05
N MET A 110 -2.35 -5.97 5.84
CA MET A 110 -2.22 -5.61 7.26
C MET A 110 -1.84 -6.82 8.12
N ASP A 111 -2.44 -7.99 7.88
CA ASP A 111 -2.08 -9.24 8.57
C ASP A 111 -0.58 -9.54 8.37
N ALA A 112 -0.08 -9.43 7.13
CA ALA A 112 1.34 -9.61 6.83
C ALA A 112 2.26 -8.58 7.51
N LEU A 113 1.76 -7.38 7.81
CA LEU A 113 2.51 -6.37 8.56
C LEU A 113 2.60 -6.74 10.04
N GLU A 114 1.50 -7.22 10.62
CA GLU A 114 1.44 -7.67 12.03
C GLU A 114 2.31 -8.91 12.26
N GLU A 115 2.36 -9.82 11.28
CA GLU A 115 3.22 -11.01 11.29
C GLU A 115 4.71 -10.68 11.04
N GLY A 116 5.02 -9.44 10.63
CA GLY A 116 6.39 -8.98 10.35
C GLY A 116 6.95 -9.49 9.01
N GLU A 117 6.10 -9.99 8.12
CA GLU A 117 6.48 -10.42 6.78
C GLU A 117 6.81 -9.24 5.85
N VAL A 118 6.16 -8.09 6.11
CA VAL A 118 6.40 -6.82 5.42
C VAL A 118 6.74 -5.71 6.41
N ASP A 119 7.41 -4.67 5.93
CA ASP A 119 7.84 -3.53 6.75
C ASP A 119 6.85 -2.36 6.73
N ILE A 120 6.14 -2.21 5.62
CA ILE A 120 5.28 -1.05 5.33
C ILE A 120 4.09 -1.53 4.51
N VAL A 121 2.90 -1.00 4.81
CA VAL A 121 1.71 -1.14 3.94
C VAL A 121 1.45 0.21 3.26
N LEU A 122 1.32 0.22 1.93
CA LEU A 122 0.82 1.40 1.23
C LEU A 122 -0.71 1.48 1.42
N SER A 123 -1.16 2.50 2.13
CA SER A 123 -2.58 2.69 2.44
C SER A 123 -3.40 3.14 1.22
N HIS A 124 -4.72 2.99 1.35
CA HIS A 124 -5.70 3.64 0.47
C HIS A 124 -5.72 5.16 0.66
N LEU A 125 -6.27 5.90 -0.31
CA LEU A 125 -6.54 7.35 -0.19
C LEU A 125 -7.56 7.65 0.91
N VAL A 126 -8.49 6.73 1.14
CA VAL A 126 -9.54 6.82 2.15
C VAL A 126 -9.17 5.85 3.26
N ALA A 127 -8.07 6.13 3.95
CA ALA A 127 -7.61 5.33 5.07
C ALA A 127 -7.67 6.16 6.35
N SER A 128 -8.33 5.62 7.36
CA SER A 128 -8.15 6.07 8.73
C SER A 128 -6.78 5.58 9.23
N PRO A 129 -6.15 6.28 10.18
CA PRO A 129 -4.99 5.73 10.87
C PRO A 129 -5.30 4.32 11.41
N PRO A 130 -4.32 3.40 11.41
CA PRO A 130 -4.51 2.07 11.99
C PRO A 130 -4.97 2.21 13.45
N LEU A 131 -5.91 1.35 13.84
CA LEU A 131 -6.44 1.31 15.21
C LEU A 131 -5.49 0.60 16.19
N ASN A 132 -4.50 -0.13 15.66
CA ASN A 132 -3.51 -0.86 16.42
C ASN A 132 -2.36 0.07 16.82
N ASP A 133 -2.14 0.25 18.13
CA ASP A 133 -1.08 1.12 18.69
C ASP A 133 0.34 0.65 18.35
N ASP A 134 0.51 -0.63 17.98
CA ASP A 134 1.80 -1.18 17.55
C ASP A 134 2.14 -0.81 16.10
N ILE A 135 1.19 -0.23 15.34
CA ILE A 135 1.37 0.17 13.95
C ILE A 135 1.45 1.69 13.86
N ALA A 136 2.64 2.20 13.54
CA ALA A 136 2.85 3.62 13.33
C ALA A 136 2.37 4.08 11.94
N ALA A 137 1.49 5.07 11.90
CA ALA A 137 1.15 5.79 10.67
C ALA A 137 2.26 6.78 10.27
N THR A 138 2.58 6.82 8.97
CA THR A 138 3.42 7.89 8.40
C THR A 138 2.64 9.19 8.26
N LYS A 139 3.34 10.29 7.94
CA LYS A 139 2.66 11.50 7.48
C LYS A 139 1.94 11.22 6.15
N PRO A 140 0.77 11.82 5.91
CA PRO A 140 0.01 11.57 4.69
C PRO A 140 0.83 11.97 3.46
N LEU A 141 0.95 11.04 2.50
CA LEU A 141 1.60 11.29 1.22
C LEU A 141 0.73 12.14 0.29
N ILE A 142 -0.58 11.89 0.31
CA ILE A 142 -1.57 12.55 -0.54
C ILE A 142 -2.68 13.05 0.37
N ILE A 143 -2.98 14.34 0.23
CA ILE A 143 -4.16 14.97 0.83
C ILE A 143 -5.05 15.40 -0.33
N THR A 144 -6.29 14.93 -0.33
CA THR A 144 -7.27 15.23 -1.38
C THR A 144 -8.64 15.50 -0.78
N PHE A 145 -9.49 16.16 -1.54
CA PHE A 145 -10.85 16.53 -1.13
C PHE A 145 -11.86 16.00 -2.16
N PRO A 146 -13.07 15.60 -1.74
CA PRO A 146 -14.11 15.21 -2.68
C PRO A 146 -14.48 16.40 -3.57
N ALA A 147 -14.69 16.11 -4.85
CA ALA A 147 -15.16 17.09 -5.83
C ALA A 147 -16.49 16.62 -6.43
N LEU A 148 -17.42 17.56 -6.59
CA LEU A 148 -18.66 17.31 -7.32
C LEU A 148 -18.39 17.50 -8.81
N VAL A 149 -18.65 16.45 -9.60
CA VAL A 149 -18.57 16.51 -11.07
C VAL A 149 -19.98 16.49 -11.62
N THR A 150 -20.31 17.50 -12.42
CA THR A 150 -21.63 17.64 -13.05
C THR A 150 -21.50 17.67 -14.57
N THR A 151 -22.65 17.63 -15.26
CA THR A 151 -22.68 17.97 -16.69
C THR A 151 -22.34 19.45 -16.89
N LEU A 152 -21.84 19.80 -18.08
CA LEU A 152 -21.56 21.20 -18.42
C LEU A 152 -22.82 22.08 -18.36
N HIS A 153 -23.98 21.51 -18.68
CA HIS A 153 -25.28 22.18 -18.57
C HIS A 153 -25.59 22.63 -17.14
N ASP A 154 -25.09 21.88 -16.14
CA ASP A 154 -25.35 22.10 -14.72
C ASP A 154 -24.20 22.82 -14.00
N SER A 155 -23.16 23.25 -14.72
CA SER A 155 -21.94 23.84 -14.15
C SER A 155 -22.16 25.11 -13.31
N MET A 156 -23.25 25.84 -13.56
CA MET A 156 -23.62 27.06 -12.82
C MET A 156 -24.63 26.80 -11.70
N ARG A 157 -25.04 25.54 -11.46
CA ARG A 157 -25.96 25.24 -10.37
C ARG A 157 -25.26 25.44 -9.02
N PRO A 158 -25.99 25.90 -7.99
CA PRO A 158 -25.44 25.96 -6.64
C PRO A 158 -24.94 24.58 -6.20
N LEU A 159 -23.79 24.56 -5.51
CA LEU A 159 -23.20 23.35 -4.91
C LEU A 159 -23.99 22.84 -3.68
N THR A 160 -25.24 23.28 -3.53
CA THR A 160 -26.18 22.85 -2.51
C THR A 160 -27.58 22.83 -3.11
N SER A 161 -28.43 21.90 -2.67
CA SER A 161 -29.81 21.85 -3.13
C SER A 161 -30.75 21.28 -2.07
N PRO A 162 -31.89 21.95 -1.78
CA PRO A 162 -32.93 21.41 -0.90
C PRO A 162 -33.86 20.41 -1.62
N LYS A 163 -33.71 20.24 -2.94
CA LYS A 163 -34.49 19.29 -3.75
C LYS A 163 -33.78 17.92 -3.77
N PRO A 164 -34.52 16.81 -3.94
CA PRO A 164 -33.91 15.50 -4.15
C PRO A 164 -32.94 15.50 -5.34
N VAL A 165 -31.79 14.88 -5.16
CA VAL A 165 -30.74 14.72 -6.18
C VAL A 165 -30.17 13.31 -6.12
N ASN A 166 -29.77 12.77 -7.26
CA ASN A 166 -29.08 11.48 -7.30
C ASN A 166 -27.57 11.74 -7.37
N ILE A 167 -26.81 11.22 -6.41
CA ILE A 167 -25.35 11.42 -6.35
C ILE A 167 -24.66 10.08 -6.49
N ALA A 168 -24.02 9.87 -7.64
CA ALA A 168 -23.15 8.73 -7.85
C ALA A 168 -21.83 8.94 -7.10
N ARG A 169 -21.35 7.90 -6.41
CA ARG A 169 -20.07 7.90 -5.69
C ARG A 169 -19.37 6.54 -5.79
N VAL A 170 -18.06 6.54 -5.51
CA VAL A 170 -17.33 5.27 -5.28
C VAL A 170 -17.79 4.70 -3.93
N ALA A 171 -17.79 3.38 -3.78
CA ALA A 171 -18.25 2.72 -2.56
C ALA A 171 -17.70 3.40 -1.30
N ASN A 172 -18.61 3.90 -0.46
CA ASN A 172 -18.34 4.55 0.82
C ASN A 172 -17.44 5.81 0.78
N TYR A 173 -17.22 6.46 -0.38
CA TYR A 173 -16.51 7.75 -0.46
C TYR A 173 -17.11 8.72 -1.50
N PRO A 174 -17.39 9.99 -1.14
CA PRO A 174 -17.31 10.53 0.23
C PRO A 174 -18.41 9.94 1.13
N PRO A 175 -18.24 9.95 2.47
CA PRO A 175 -19.26 9.46 3.41
C PRO A 175 -20.59 10.20 3.25
N ASP A 176 -21.71 9.55 3.62
CA ASP A 176 -23.06 10.14 3.51
C ASP A 176 -23.19 11.46 4.27
N GLU A 177 -22.54 11.57 5.42
CA GLU A 177 -22.51 12.79 6.20
C GLU A 177 -21.97 13.98 5.40
N VAL A 178 -20.86 13.79 4.66
CA VAL A 178 -20.25 14.82 3.81
C VAL A 178 -21.18 15.20 2.66
N ILE A 179 -21.88 14.23 2.09
CA ILE A 179 -22.85 14.49 1.00
C ILE A 179 -24.05 15.27 1.53
N HIS A 180 -24.63 14.84 2.65
CA HIS A 180 -25.84 15.42 3.22
C HIS A 180 -25.65 16.81 3.82
N GLN A 181 -24.41 17.20 4.15
CA GLN A 181 -24.09 18.60 4.50
C GLN A 181 -24.46 19.57 3.37
N SER A 182 -24.25 19.18 2.11
CA SER A 182 -24.56 20.02 0.93
C SER A 182 -25.88 19.64 0.24
N PHE A 183 -26.25 18.35 0.31
CA PHE A 183 -27.41 17.78 -0.36
C PHE A 183 -28.23 16.90 0.60
N PRO A 184 -29.05 17.49 1.48
CA PRO A 184 -29.75 16.77 2.56
C PRO A 184 -30.73 15.69 2.08
N LYS A 185 -31.17 15.76 0.82
CA LYS A 185 -32.11 14.82 0.19
C LYS A 185 -31.47 13.99 -0.94
N ALA A 186 -30.14 13.84 -0.90
CA ALA A 186 -29.45 13.00 -1.86
C ALA A 186 -29.81 11.51 -1.70
N THR A 187 -29.83 10.78 -2.81
CA THR A 187 -29.90 9.32 -2.86
C THR A 187 -28.82 8.74 -3.75
#